data_AF-W8AXF3-F1
#
_entry.id   AF-W8AXF3-F1
#
_cell.length_a   1.000
_cell.length_b   1.000
_cell.length_c   1.000
_cell.angle_alpha   90.00
_cell.angle_beta   90.00
_cell.angle_gamma   90.00
#
_symmetry.space_group_name_H-M   'P 1'
#
loop_
_entity.id
_entity.type
_entity.pdbx_description
1 polymer ?
#
loop_
_entity_poly.entity_id
_entity_poly.type
_entity_poly.pdbx_seq_one_letter_code
_entity_poly.pdbx_strand_id
1 'polypeptide(L)'
;MSLCDTNIVTMQPTPQQQHQSTQSIADYLAQLLKDRKQMAAFPNVFNHVERLLDEEIARVRASLFQINGVKKEPLTLPEPEGAAVQLNEKVYVPVREHPDFNFVGRILGPRGMTAKQLEQETGCKIMVRGKGSMRDKKKVSTLKKIMSYSERAFRENSLPVYI
;
A
#
# COMPACT_ATOMS: atom_id res chain seq x y z
N MET A 1 -47.00 -37.32 5.28
CA MET A 1 -47.46 -36.08 5.94
C MET A 1 -47.16 -36.27 7.42
N SER A 2 -46.35 -35.51 8.15
CA SER A 2 -45.71 -34.20 7.97
C SER A 2 -44.34 -34.19 8.66
N LEU A 3 -43.48 -33.26 8.21
CA LEU A 3 -42.23 -32.80 8.83
C LEU A 3 -42.48 -31.99 10.11
N CYS A 4 -41.37 -31.66 10.80
CA CYS A 4 -41.15 -30.70 11.91
C CYS A 4 -40.93 -31.40 13.29
N ASP A 5 -39.89 -31.17 14.10
CA ASP A 5 -38.98 -30.03 14.23
C ASP A 5 -37.58 -30.49 14.67
N THR A 6 -36.58 -30.38 13.79
CA THR A 6 -35.18 -30.33 14.21
C THR A 6 -34.83 -28.86 14.32
N ASN A 7 -34.68 -28.37 15.55
CA ASN A 7 -34.19 -27.02 15.83
C ASN A 7 -32.77 -26.87 15.27
N ILE A 8 -32.67 -26.37 14.03
CA ILE A 8 -31.44 -25.81 13.49
C ILE A 8 -31.26 -24.48 14.20
N VAL A 9 -30.41 -24.50 15.22
CA VAL A 9 -29.86 -23.28 15.82
C VAL A 9 -29.08 -22.57 14.72
N THR A 10 -29.74 -21.60 14.08
CA THR A 10 -29.09 -20.61 13.24
C THR A 10 -28.28 -19.70 14.16
N MET A 11 -27.02 -20.08 14.41
CA MET A 11 -26.07 -19.17 15.06
C MET A 11 -25.78 -18.03 14.09
N GLN A 12 -26.52 -16.93 14.24
CA GLN A 12 -26.12 -15.65 13.71
C GLN A 12 -24.80 -15.24 14.40
N PRO A 13 -23.73 -14.89 13.66
CA PRO A 13 -22.51 -14.41 14.28
C PRO A 13 -22.78 -13.05 14.91
N THR A 14 -22.62 -12.98 16.23
CA THR A 14 -22.73 -11.75 17.02
C THR A 14 -21.57 -10.79 16.71
N PRO A 15 -21.79 -9.46 16.72
CA PRO A 15 -20.80 -8.44 16.33
C PRO A 15 -19.57 -8.34 17.25
N GLN A 16 -19.44 -9.19 18.27
CA GLN A 16 -18.35 -9.16 19.24
C GLN A 16 -17.15 -10.07 18.88
N GLN A 17 -17.31 -11.05 17.98
CA GLN A 17 -16.21 -11.97 17.61
C GLN A 17 -15.21 -11.40 16.58
N GLN A 18 -15.55 -10.33 15.85
CA GLN A 18 -14.65 -9.74 14.85
C GLN A 18 -13.57 -8.80 15.44
N HIS A 19 -13.74 -8.31 16.68
CA HIS A 19 -12.81 -7.36 17.29
C HIS A 19 -11.61 -8.03 18.01
N GLN A 20 -11.76 -9.25 18.54
CA GLN A 20 -10.63 -9.97 19.17
C GLN A 20 -9.63 -10.53 18.16
N SER A 21 -10.10 -10.96 16.99
CA SER A 21 -9.23 -11.52 15.94
C SER A 21 -8.30 -10.47 15.33
N THR A 22 -8.80 -9.26 15.06
CA THR A 22 -7.99 -8.17 14.50
C THR A 22 -6.93 -7.65 15.47
N GLN A 23 -7.23 -7.57 16.76
CA GLN A 23 -6.24 -7.24 17.80
C GLN A 23 -5.14 -8.30 17.89
N SER A 24 -5.51 -9.58 17.91
CA SER A 24 -4.54 -10.69 17.91
C SER A 24 -3.64 -10.70 16.66
N ILE A 25 -4.18 -10.37 15.48
CA ILE A 25 -3.39 -10.29 14.23
C ILE A 25 -2.44 -9.08 14.26
N ALA A 26 -2.85 -7.95 14.84
CA ALA A 26 -1.99 -6.77 15.01
C ALA A 26 -0.83 -7.03 15.98
N ASP A 27 -1.09 -7.73 17.09
CA ASP A 27 -0.06 -8.15 18.04
C ASP A 27 0.92 -9.16 17.41
N TYR A 28 0.40 -10.09 16.61
CA TYR A 28 1.23 -11.02 15.84
C TYR A 28 2.13 -10.28 14.84
N LEU A 29 1.62 -9.29 14.12
CA LEU A 29 2.43 -8.45 13.24
C LEU A 29 3.54 -7.72 14.02
N ALA A 30 3.25 -7.23 15.23
CA ALA A 30 4.24 -6.56 16.06
C ALA A 30 5.38 -7.52 16.48
N GLN A 31 5.06 -8.78 16.77
CA GLN A 31 6.05 -9.82 17.05
C GLN A 31 6.93 -10.10 15.82
N LEU A 32 6.33 -10.29 14.64
CA LEU A 32 7.09 -10.50 13.40
C LEU A 32 8.06 -9.34 13.09
N LEU A 33 7.63 -8.10 13.32
CA LEU A 33 8.48 -6.92 13.13
C LEU A 33 9.65 -6.87 14.13
N LYS A 34 9.43 -7.34 15.36
CA LYS A 34 10.48 -7.45 16.39
C LYS A 34 11.51 -8.50 15.98
N ASP A 35 11.06 -9.67 15.55
CA ASP A 35 11.92 -10.76 15.10
C ASP A 35 12.75 -10.32 13.90
N ARG A 36 12.14 -9.61 12.94
CA ARG A 36 12.85 -9.05 11.77
C ARG A 36 14.00 -8.14 12.19
N LYS A 37 13.79 -7.32 13.23
CA LYS A 37 14.82 -6.42 13.74
C LYS A 37 15.97 -7.18 14.40
N GLN A 38 15.69 -8.29 15.07
CA GLN A 38 16.72 -9.15 15.67
C GLN A 38 17.51 -9.90 14.58
N MET A 39 16.84 -10.42 13.55
CA MET A 39 17.51 -11.09 12.43
C MET A 39 18.41 -10.13 11.64
N ALA A 40 18.00 -8.86 11.49
CA ALA A 40 18.81 -7.83 10.86
C ALA A 40 20.12 -7.52 11.61
N ALA A 41 20.27 -7.93 12.88
CA ALA A 41 21.51 -7.79 13.64
C ALA A 41 22.58 -8.84 13.25
N PHE A 42 22.18 -9.91 12.55
CA PHE A 42 23.07 -10.99 12.10
C PHE A 42 22.96 -11.17 10.58
N PRO A 43 23.53 -10.23 9.79
CA PRO A 43 23.44 -10.30 8.33
C PRO A 43 24.08 -11.59 7.80
N ASN A 44 23.49 -12.14 6.73
CA ASN A 44 23.96 -13.32 5.99
C ASN A 44 23.90 -14.68 6.70
N VAL A 45 23.46 -14.76 7.97
CA VAL A 45 23.37 -16.05 8.69
C VAL A 45 22.10 -16.82 8.30
N PHE A 46 20.99 -16.11 8.08
CA PHE A 46 19.67 -16.72 7.92
C PHE A 46 18.89 -16.17 6.72
N ASN A 47 19.51 -16.15 5.54
CA ASN A 47 18.91 -15.56 4.32
C ASN A 47 17.52 -16.13 3.98
N HIS A 48 17.32 -17.43 4.19
CA HIS A 48 16.03 -18.07 3.91
C HIS A 48 14.95 -17.72 4.95
N VAL A 49 15.33 -17.59 6.22
CA VAL A 49 14.38 -17.25 7.30
C VAL A 49 13.95 -15.79 7.18
N GLU A 50 14.89 -14.89 6.84
CA GLU A 50 14.57 -13.49 6.57
C GLU A 50 13.54 -13.36 5.43
N ARG A 51 13.71 -14.13 4.35
CA ARG A 51 12.74 -14.17 3.24
C ARG A 51 11.36 -14.63 3.71
N LEU A 52 11.28 -15.73 4.44
CA LEU A 52 10.01 -16.26 4.95
C LEU A 52 9.32 -15.28 5.89
N LEU A 53 10.09 -14.61 6.75
CA LEU A 53 9.56 -13.61 7.67
C LEU A 53 9.01 -12.39 6.93
N ASP A 54 9.69 -11.94 5.87
CA ASP A 54 9.23 -10.85 5.03
C ASP A 54 7.93 -11.20 4.27
N GLU A 55 7.82 -12.43 3.78
CA GLU A 55 6.59 -12.96 3.16
C GLU A 55 5.44 -13.02 4.16
N GLU A 56 5.70 -13.46 5.40
CA GLU A 56 4.70 -13.51 6.47
C GLU A 56 4.21 -12.11 6.84
N ILE A 57 5.14 -11.17 7.05
CA ILE A 57 4.83 -9.76 7.33
C ILE A 57 3.99 -9.16 6.21
N ALA A 58 4.33 -9.44 4.94
CA ALA A 58 3.55 -8.97 3.80
C ALA A 58 2.12 -9.53 3.82
N ARG A 59 1.96 -10.83 4.09
CA ARG A 59 0.64 -11.49 4.14
C ARG A 59 -0.23 -10.99 5.28
N VAL A 60 0.33 -10.88 6.50
CA VAL A 60 -0.41 -10.39 7.68
C VAL A 60 -0.84 -8.95 7.50
N ARG A 61 0.03 -8.10 6.91
CA ARG A 61 -0.31 -6.72 6.58
C ARG A 61 -1.40 -6.67 5.52
N ALA A 62 -1.27 -7.43 4.44
CA ALA A 62 -2.30 -7.51 3.41
C ALA A 62 -3.65 -7.88 4.03
N SER A 63 -3.68 -8.91 4.88
CA SER A 63 -4.89 -9.32 5.61
C SER A 63 -5.47 -8.20 6.49
N LEU A 64 -4.64 -7.50 7.29
CA LEU A 64 -5.07 -6.40 8.17
C LEU A 64 -5.57 -5.16 7.41
N PHE A 65 -4.94 -4.82 6.29
CA PHE A 65 -5.29 -3.61 5.53
C PHE A 65 -6.37 -3.86 4.46
N GLN A 66 -6.61 -5.12 4.08
CA GLN A 66 -7.72 -5.53 3.19
C GLN A 66 -9.09 -5.50 3.89
N ILE A 67 -9.13 -5.41 5.23
CA ILE A 67 -10.40 -5.39 6.02
C ILE A 67 -11.25 -4.13 5.74
N ASN A 68 -10.72 -3.13 5.01
CA ASN A 68 -11.48 -1.96 4.57
C ASN A 68 -12.37 -2.21 3.32
N GLY A 69 -12.88 -3.43 3.14
CA GLY A 69 -14.10 -3.69 2.36
C GLY A 69 -13.98 -3.78 0.83
N VAL A 70 -12.78 -3.73 0.25
CA VAL A 70 -12.62 -3.96 -1.19
C VAL A 70 -12.01 -5.35 -1.40
N LYS A 71 -12.86 -6.36 -1.59
CA LYS A 71 -12.45 -7.61 -2.24
C LYS A 71 -11.99 -7.25 -3.65
N LYS A 72 -10.69 -7.04 -3.84
CA LYS A 72 -10.13 -6.84 -5.18
C LYS A 72 -10.13 -8.20 -5.87
N GLU A 73 -11.01 -8.39 -6.84
CA GLU A 73 -10.84 -9.50 -7.78
C GLU A 73 -9.51 -9.31 -8.52
N PRO A 74 -8.72 -10.38 -8.70
CA PRO A 74 -7.48 -10.30 -9.48
C PRO A 74 -7.77 -9.73 -10.87
N LEU A 75 -7.02 -8.72 -11.28
CA LEU A 75 -7.12 -8.17 -12.63
C LEU A 75 -6.60 -9.23 -13.61
N THR A 76 -7.52 -9.94 -14.29
CA THR A 76 -7.18 -10.87 -15.35
C THR A 76 -6.88 -10.07 -16.62
N LEU A 77 -5.60 -10.00 -16.97
CA LEU A 77 -5.16 -9.34 -18.20
C LEU A 77 -5.34 -10.30 -19.40
N PRO A 78 -5.75 -9.80 -20.59
CA PRO A 78 -5.76 -10.59 -21.81
C PRO A 78 -4.34 -10.94 -22.25
N GLU A 79 -4.21 -11.88 -23.19
CA GLU A 79 -2.91 -12.20 -23.79
C GLU A 79 -2.30 -10.96 -24.47
N PRO A 80 -0.98 -10.75 -24.34
CA PRO A 80 -0.33 -9.59 -24.90
C PRO A 80 -0.37 -9.64 -26.44
N GLU A 81 -1.00 -8.64 -27.05
CA GLU A 81 -1.04 -8.46 -28.50
C GLU A 81 -0.23 -7.23 -28.91
N GLY A 82 0.72 -7.41 -29.83
CA GLY A 82 1.51 -6.32 -30.40
C GLY A 82 2.83 -6.01 -29.68
N ALA A 83 3.40 -4.84 -29.99
CA ALA A 83 4.67 -4.40 -29.43
C ALA A 83 4.48 -3.79 -28.02
N ALA A 84 5.51 -3.90 -27.18
CA ALA A 84 5.49 -3.28 -25.85
C ALA A 84 5.42 -1.75 -25.94
N VAL A 85 4.39 -1.16 -25.31
CA VAL A 85 4.19 0.29 -25.24
C VAL A 85 4.33 0.76 -23.79
N GLN A 86 4.91 1.95 -23.58
CA GLN A 86 4.94 2.61 -22.28
C GLN A 86 3.81 3.65 -22.21
N LEU A 87 2.87 3.46 -21.28
CA LEU A 87 1.78 4.38 -21.00
C LEU A 87 2.05 5.07 -19.67
N ASN A 88 1.84 6.39 -19.64
CA ASN A 88 2.00 7.20 -18.42
C ASN A 88 0.78 8.07 -18.24
N GLU A 89 0.09 7.94 -17.10
CA GLU A 89 -1.04 8.81 -16.74
C GLU A 89 -0.63 9.82 -15.65
N LYS A 90 -1.10 11.07 -15.74
CA LYS A 90 -0.86 12.10 -14.72
C LYS A 90 -2.14 12.40 -13.96
N VAL A 91 -2.15 12.04 -12.68
CA VAL A 91 -3.27 12.32 -11.78
C VAL A 91 -2.89 13.44 -10.81
N TYR A 92 -3.69 14.49 -10.76
CA TYR A 92 -3.44 15.64 -9.88
C TYR A 92 -4.14 15.51 -8.52
N VAL A 93 -3.38 15.74 -7.45
CA VAL A 93 -3.91 15.71 -6.08
C VAL A 93 -4.54 17.07 -5.68
N PRO A 94 -5.77 17.11 -5.14
CA PRO A 94 -6.49 18.33 -4.79
C PRO A 94 -6.00 18.95 -3.45
N VAL A 95 -4.75 19.43 -3.44
CA VAL A 95 -4.13 20.06 -2.26
C VAL A 95 -4.72 21.44 -1.91
N ARG A 96 -5.47 22.06 -2.83
CA ARG A 96 -6.09 23.38 -2.60
C ARG A 96 -7.38 23.28 -1.80
N GLU A 97 -8.16 22.24 -2.07
CA GLU A 97 -9.44 21.97 -1.39
C GLU A 97 -9.22 21.39 0.01
N HIS A 98 -8.14 20.62 0.18
CA HIS A 98 -7.79 19.98 1.45
C HIS A 98 -6.32 20.24 1.82
N PRO A 99 -5.97 21.46 2.25
CA PRO A 99 -4.58 21.82 2.56
C PRO A 99 -4.03 21.10 3.79
N ASP A 100 -4.89 20.71 4.74
CA ASP A 100 -4.49 20.06 5.99
C ASP A 100 -4.29 18.54 5.83
N PHE A 101 -4.67 17.97 4.68
CA PHE A 101 -4.59 16.53 4.45
C PHE A 101 -3.28 16.12 3.75
N ASN A 102 -2.58 15.14 4.32
CA ASN A 102 -1.34 14.63 3.76
C ASN A 102 -1.57 13.46 2.80
N PHE A 103 -1.94 13.79 1.56
CA PHE A 103 -2.14 12.81 0.49
C PHE A 103 -0.89 11.97 0.21
N VAL A 104 0.29 12.60 0.12
CA VAL A 104 1.54 11.90 -0.21
C VAL A 104 1.89 10.85 0.85
N GLY A 105 1.78 11.23 2.13
CA GLY A 105 2.00 10.31 3.24
C GLY A 105 1.00 9.15 3.26
N ARG A 106 -0.26 9.41 2.89
CA ARG A 106 -1.30 8.38 2.80
C ARG A 106 -1.09 7.40 1.64
N ILE A 107 -0.69 7.91 0.47
CA ILE A 107 -0.43 7.09 -0.73
C ILE A 107 0.80 6.21 -0.54
N LEU A 108 1.90 6.77 -0.03
CA LEU A 108 3.13 6.02 0.22
C LEU A 108 2.98 5.02 1.37
N GLY A 109 2.30 5.43 2.44
CA GLY A 109 2.20 4.67 3.66
C GLY A 109 3.55 4.49 4.39
N PRO A 110 3.56 3.73 5.50
CA PRO A 110 4.76 3.54 6.29
C PRO A 110 5.85 2.82 5.49
N ARG A 111 7.05 3.44 5.43
CA ARG A 111 8.21 2.99 4.65
C ARG A 111 7.93 2.83 3.13
N GLY A 112 6.90 3.49 2.58
CA GLY A 112 6.54 3.35 1.16
C GLY A 112 5.87 2.01 0.81
N MET A 113 5.52 1.20 1.82
CA MET A 113 5.02 -0.15 1.61
C MET A 113 3.66 -0.17 0.92
N THR A 114 2.81 0.83 1.15
CA THR A 114 1.49 0.92 0.52
C THR A 114 1.61 1.19 -0.98
N ALA A 115 2.49 2.12 -1.37
CA ALA A 115 2.77 2.35 -2.78
C ALA A 115 3.38 1.11 -3.44
N LYS A 116 4.36 0.47 -2.80
CA LYS A 116 5.00 -0.75 -3.33
C LYS A 116 4.00 -1.90 -3.52
N GLN A 117 3.08 -2.08 -2.56
CA GLN A 117 2.01 -3.05 -2.67
C GLN A 117 1.09 -2.73 -3.85
N LEU A 118 0.72 -1.45 -4.02
CA LEU A 118 -0.14 -1.02 -5.12
C LEU A 118 0.53 -1.23 -6.50
N GLU A 119 1.84 -0.97 -6.61
CA GLU A 119 2.63 -1.30 -7.81
C GLU A 119 2.63 -2.81 -8.10
N GLN A 120 2.82 -3.65 -7.07
CA GLN A 120 2.82 -5.10 -7.23
C GLN A 120 1.44 -5.66 -7.61
N GLU A 121 0.37 -5.10 -7.06
CA GLU A 121 -1.01 -5.52 -7.36
C GLU A 121 -1.48 -5.09 -8.75
N THR A 122 -1.04 -3.94 -9.24
CA THR A 122 -1.49 -3.38 -10.54
C THR A 122 -0.53 -3.64 -11.68
N GLY A 123 0.75 -3.94 -11.38
CA GLY A 123 1.82 -3.98 -12.37
C GLY A 123 2.25 -2.60 -12.89
N CYS A 124 1.67 -1.51 -12.35
CA CYS A 124 1.99 -0.13 -12.71
C CYS A 124 3.16 0.42 -11.87
N LYS A 125 3.79 1.50 -12.33
CA LYS A 125 4.87 2.16 -11.60
C LYS A 125 4.43 3.53 -11.09
N ILE A 126 4.33 3.65 -9.78
CA ILE A 126 3.75 4.83 -9.14
C ILE A 126 4.86 5.81 -8.76
N MET A 127 4.82 7.03 -9.30
CA MET A 127 5.78 8.09 -8.97
C MET A 127 5.08 9.37 -8.54
N VAL A 128 5.28 9.78 -7.28
CA VAL A 128 4.83 11.09 -6.80
C VAL A 128 5.86 12.16 -7.20
N ARG A 129 5.46 13.16 -7.98
CA ARG A 129 6.34 14.27 -8.42
C ARG A 129 5.67 15.62 -8.16
N GLY A 130 6.43 16.71 -8.33
CA GLY A 130 5.91 18.09 -8.27
C GLY A 130 6.13 18.84 -6.95
N LYS A 131 5.51 20.02 -6.83
CA LYS A 131 5.68 20.96 -5.71
C LYS A 131 4.99 20.43 -4.44
N GLY A 132 5.77 19.95 -3.47
CA GLY A 132 5.27 19.34 -2.23
C GLY A 132 5.49 17.82 -2.13
N SER A 133 6.06 17.20 -3.17
CA SER A 133 6.42 15.77 -3.17
C SER A 133 7.60 15.48 -2.21
N MET A 134 8.52 16.43 -2.05
CA MET A 134 9.65 16.30 -1.13
C MET A 134 9.32 16.90 0.24
N ARG A 135 9.63 16.17 1.31
CA ARG A 135 9.50 16.60 2.70
C ARG A 135 10.36 17.84 3.02
N ASP A 136 11.58 17.89 2.47
CA ASP A 136 12.57 18.92 2.76
C ASP A 136 12.53 20.08 1.74
N LYS A 137 11.82 21.17 2.06
CA LYS A 137 11.70 22.35 1.18
C LYS A 137 13.05 22.96 0.75
N LYS A 138 14.08 22.90 1.62
CA LYS A 138 15.42 23.45 1.37
C LYS A 138 16.25 22.63 0.37
N LYS A 139 16.05 21.31 0.29
CA LYS A 139 16.74 20.46 -0.70
C LYS A 139 16.13 20.62 -2.10
N VAL A 140 14.84 20.91 -2.17
CA VAL A 140 14.13 21.14 -3.45
C VAL A 140 14.74 22.33 -4.20
N SER A 141 15.03 23.44 -3.52
CA SER A 141 15.62 24.63 -4.17
C SER A 141 17.02 24.38 -4.73
N THR A 142 17.81 23.55 -4.07
CA THR A 142 19.16 23.19 -4.54
C THR A 142 19.07 22.24 -5.73
N LEU A 143 18.25 21.19 -5.67
CA LEU A 143 18.09 20.20 -6.75
C LEU A 143 17.44 20.79 -8.02
N LYS A 144 16.57 21.80 -7.87
CA LYS A 144 16.02 22.58 -8.98
C LYS A 144 17.10 23.27 -9.84
N LYS A 145 18.29 23.53 -9.29
CA LYS A 145 19.37 24.23 -9.96
C LYS A 145 20.29 23.28 -10.75
N ILE A 146 20.24 21.98 -10.47
CA ILE A 146 21.19 20.96 -10.96
C ILE A 146 20.56 20.06 -12.03
N MET A 147 19.25 19.80 -11.93
CA MET A 147 18.50 19.04 -12.93
C MET A 147 17.58 20.00 -13.67
N SER A 148 17.62 20.00 -14.99
CA SER A 148 16.63 20.61 -15.89
C SER A 148 15.25 19.94 -15.73
N TYR A 149 14.66 20.06 -14.54
CA TYR A 149 13.29 19.67 -14.26
C TYR A 149 12.37 20.53 -15.13
N SER A 150 11.53 19.89 -15.95
CA SER A 150 10.65 20.59 -16.86
C SER A 150 9.71 21.56 -16.10
N GLU A 151 9.85 22.86 -16.39
CA GLU A 151 9.10 23.97 -15.77
C GLU A 151 7.57 23.82 -15.88
N ARG A 152 7.08 22.99 -16.80
CA ARG A 152 5.64 22.75 -17.00
C ARG A 152 4.97 22.13 -15.76
N ALA A 153 5.68 21.34 -14.95
CA ALA A 153 5.11 20.68 -13.77
C ALA A 153 4.97 21.59 -12.53
N PHE A 154 5.44 22.85 -12.60
CA PHE A 154 5.41 23.79 -11.47
C PHE A 154 4.31 24.86 -11.61
N ARG A 155 3.76 25.02 -12.82
CA ARG A 155 2.81 26.09 -13.15
C ARG A 155 1.40 25.82 -12.62
N GLU A 156 1.06 24.56 -12.38
CA GLU A 156 -0.14 24.19 -11.64
C GLU A 156 0.29 23.82 -10.22
N ASN A 157 -0.27 24.49 -9.21
CA ASN A 157 -0.10 24.09 -7.80
C ASN A 157 -0.82 22.75 -7.54
N SER A 158 -0.34 21.67 -8.16
CA SER A 158 -0.87 20.32 -8.11
C SER A 158 0.31 19.34 -8.12
N LEU A 159 0.16 18.24 -7.39
CA LEU A 159 1.16 17.16 -7.33
C LEU A 159 0.74 16.10 -8.35
N PRO A 160 1.42 15.98 -9.50
CA PRO A 160 1.17 14.87 -10.41
C PRO A 160 1.71 13.58 -9.79
N VAL A 161 0.81 12.63 -9.58
CA VAL A 161 1.15 11.21 -9.40
C VAL A 161 1.15 10.60 -10.79
N TYR A 162 2.29 10.02 -11.16
CA TYR A 162 2.41 9.20 -12.35
C TYR A 162 2.02 7.78 -11.99
N ILE A 163 1.13 7.18 -12.78
CA ILE A 163 0.77 5.77 -12.75
C ILE A 163 1.25 5.13 -14.06
#